data_AF-A0AAD1V547-F1
#
_entry.id   AF-A0AAD1V547-F1
#
_cell.length_a   1.000
_cell.length_b   1.000
_cell.length_c   1.000
_cell.angle_alpha   90.00
_cell.angle_beta   90.00
_cell.angle_gamma   90.00
#
_symmetry.space_group_name_H-M   'P 1'
#
loop_
_entity.id
_entity.type
_entity.pdbx_description
1 polymer ?
#
loop_
_entity_poly.entity_id
_entity_poly.type
_entity_poly.pdbx_seq_one_letter_code
_entity_poly.pdbx_strand_id
1 'polypeptide(L)'
;MNQVGEPERFQCLEIMKIGIREMQEFYIESRNTVEVEGFTKFGLTDTGIIDRYLVLTDDLRLAHYLQKIGIDTVNFNNIRVYGWK
;
A
#
# COMPACT_ATOMS: atom_id res chain seq x y z
N MET A 1 -16.22 -7.48 -11.23
CA MET A 1 -14.93 -7.15 -10.59
C MET A 1 -15.09 -7.36 -9.10
N ASN A 2 -14.10 -8.01 -8.48
CA ASN A 2 -14.08 -8.49 -7.09
C ASN A 2 -14.45 -7.38 -6.09
N GLN A 3 -15.71 -7.37 -5.64
CA GLN A 3 -16.14 -6.50 -4.55
C GLN A 3 -16.56 -7.39 -3.39
N VAL A 4 -16.00 -7.11 -2.22
CA VAL A 4 -16.46 -7.68 -0.95
C VAL A 4 -17.88 -7.17 -0.74
N GLY A 5 -18.84 -8.10 -0.62
CA GLY A 5 -20.23 -7.79 -0.36
C GLY A 5 -20.46 -7.27 1.06
N GLU A 6 -21.71 -6.88 1.33
CA GLU A 6 -22.16 -6.75 2.71
C GLU A 6 -22.61 -8.14 3.21
N PRO A 7 -22.35 -8.52 4.47
CA PRO A 7 -21.86 -7.69 5.58
C PRO A 7 -20.32 -7.67 5.75
N GLU A 8 -19.56 -8.40 4.94
CA GLU A 8 -18.12 -8.58 5.13
C GLU A 8 -17.35 -7.27 5.00
N ARG A 9 -17.79 -6.38 4.09
CA ARG A 9 -17.20 -5.05 3.94
C ARG A 9 -17.31 -4.24 5.22
N PHE A 10 -18.48 -4.23 5.86
CA PHE A 10 -18.69 -3.55 7.14
C PHE A 10 -17.73 -4.09 8.23
N GLN A 11 -17.57 -5.41 8.31
CA GLN A 11 -16.68 -6.03 9.28
C GLN A 11 -15.21 -5.62 9.06
N CYS A 12 -14.75 -5.61 7.81
CA CYS A 12 -13.41 -5.13 7.47
C CYS A 12 -13.21 -3.67 7.90
N LEU A 13 -14.19 -2.81 7.66
CA LEU A 13 -14.11 -1.39 8.04
C LEU A 13 -14.07 -1.19 9.56
N GLU A 14 -14.84 -1.96 10.35
CA GLU A 14 -14.78 -1.88 11.81
C GLU A 14 -13.42 -2.33 12.36
N ILE A 15 -12.78 -3.35 11.76
CA ILE A 15 -11.42 -3.75 12.12
C ILE A 15 -10.41 -2.64 11.77
N MET A 16 -10.50 -2.09 10.55
CA MET A 16 -9.61 -1.00 10.12
C MET A 16 -9.74 0.23 11.03
N LYS A 17 -10.95 0.59 11.44
CA LYS A 17 -11.23 1.70 12.36
C LYS A 17 -10.49 1.55 13.69
N ILE A 18 -10.45 0.34 14.25
CA ILE A 18 -9.71 0.08 15.49
C ILE A 18 -8.21 0.33 15.25
N GLY A 19 -7.66 -0.20 14.16
CA GLY A 19 -6.25 0.00 13.80
C GLY A 19 -5.91 1.47 13.59
N ILE A 20 -6.63 2.16 12.71
CA ILE A 20 -6.39 3.56 12.34
C ILE A 20 -6.41 4.48 13.57
N ARG A 21 -7.33 4.25 14.51
CA ARG A 21 -7.44 5.09 15.72
C ARG A 21 -6.20 5.03 16.61
N GLU A 22 -5.49 3.90 16.63
CA GLU A 22 -4.32 3.69 17.49
C GLU A 22 -3.00 3.95 16.74
N MET A 23 -3.04 4.18 15.43
CA MET A 23 -1.85 4.40 14.62
C MET A 23 -1.25 5.78 14.87
N GLN A 24 0.08 5.84 14.96
CA GLN A 24 0.81 7.09 14.94
C GLN A 24 0.86 7.62 13.51
N GLU A 25 0.10 8.68 13.24
CA GLU A 25 0.13 9.34 11.94
C GLU A 25 1.38 10.21 11.79
N PHE A 26 1.94 10.22 10.57
CA PHE A 26 3.05 11.07 10.20
C PHE A 26 2.66 11.93 9.01
N TYR A 27 2.90 13.23 9.12
CA TYR A 27 2.69 14.15 8.02
C TYR A 27 3.93 14.18 7.12
N ILE A 28 3.71 14.00 5.81
CA ILE A 28 4.72 14.20 4.78
C ILE A 28 4.20 15.30 3.85
N GLU A 29 4.99 16.36 3.70
CA GLU A 29 4.64 17.46 2.82
C GLU A 29 4.73 17.04 1.35
N SER A 30 3.66 17.27 0.58
CA SER A 30 3.63 16.92 -0.84
C SER A 30 4.75 17.58 -1.65
N ARG A 31 5.14 18.82 -1.30
CA ARG A 31 6.25 19.54 -1.94
C ARG A 31 7.61 18.84 -1.80
N ASN A 32 7.78 18.00 -0.79
CA ASN A 32 8.99 17.19 -0.64
C ASN A 32 8.83 15.86 -1.38
N THR A 33 7.62 15.29 -1.37
CA THR A 33 7.31 14.03 -2.04
C THR A 33 7.40 14.11 -3.57
N VAL A 34 7.13 15.28 -4.17
CA VAL A 34 7.26 15.45 -5.64
C VAL A 34 8.71 15.39 -6.12
N GLU A 35 9.68 15.61 -5.23
CA GLU A 35 11.12 15.52 -5.53
C GLU A 35 11.66 14.09 -5.42
N VAL A 36 10.86 13.15 -4.92
CA VAL A 36 11.25 11.74 -4.77
C VAL A 36 11.38 11.08 -6.14
N GLU A 37 12.43 10.29 -6.33
CA GLU A 37 12.64 9.50 -7.54
C GLU A 37 11.41 8.59 -7.80
N GLY A 38 10.89 8.66 -9.03
CA GLY A 38 9.72 7.89 -9.44
C GLY A 38 8.38 8.63 -9.33
N PHE A 39 8.35 9.88 -8.82
CA PHE A 39 7.10 10.67 -8.72
C PHE A 39 6.35 10.78 -10.04
N THR A 40 7.06 11.10 -11.13
CA THR A 40 6.44 11.22 -12.47
C THR A 40 5.83 9.93 -12.99
N LYS A 41 6.20 8.79 -12.42
CA LYS A 41 5.75 7.45 -12.83
C LYS A 41 4.63 6.90 -11.95
N PHE A 42 4.68 7.16 -10.64
CA PHE A 42 3.79 6.54 -9.66
C PHE A 42 2.86 7.54 -8.94
N GLY A 43 3.14 8.84 -9.03
CA GLY A 43 2.33 9.86 -8.41
C GLY A 43 2.50 9.93 -6.89
N LEU A 44 1.73 10.82 -6.26
CA LEU A 44 1.99 11.30 -4.90
C LEU A 44 1.86 10.22 -3.82
N THR A 45 0.81 9.40 -3.88
CA THR A 45 0.53 8.39 -2.86
C THR A 45 1.61 7.32 -2.84
N ASP A 46 1.93 6.79 -4.02
CA ASP A 46 2.91 5.71 -4.16
C ASP A 46 4.33 6.19 -3.84
N THR A 47 4.69 7.45 -4.13
CA THR A 47 5.98 7.98 -3.68
C THR A 47 6.02 8.33 -2.21
N GLY A 48 4.89 8.67 -1.60
CA GLY A 48 4.80 8.96 -0.17
C GLY A 48 5.08 7.76 0.75
N ILE A 49 4.95 6.54 0.24
CA ILE A 49 5.13 5.30 1.04
C ILE A 49 6.52 4.66 0.89
N ILE A 50 7.39 5.18 0.03
CA ILE A 50 8.62 4.50 -0.44
C ILE A 50 9.62 4.16 0.66
N ASP A 51 9.73 4.93 1.74
CA ASP A 51 10.94 4.85 2.60
C ASP A 51 10.68 4.42 4.05
N ARG A 52 9.45 3.99 4.39
CA ARG A 52 9.06 3.84 5.80
C ARG A 52 8.28 2.58 6.16
N TYR A 53 7.83 1.83 5.16
CA TYR A 53 6.86 0.78 5.38
C TYR A 53 7.22 -0.46 4.59
N LEU A 54 6.84 -1.61 5.13
CA LEU A 54 6.58 -2.78 4.31
C LEU A 54 5.41 -2.44 3.39
N VAL A 55 5.66 -2.34 2.09
CA VAL A 55 4.60 -2.03 1.13
C VAL A 55 3.86 -3.30 0.74
N LEU A 56 2.57 -3.33 1.00
CA LEU A 56 1.65 -4.38 0.57
C LEU A 56 0.86 -3.85 -0.63
N THR A 57 1.02 -4.47 -1.80
CA THR A 57 0.37 -4.00 -3.04
C THR A 57 0.02 -5.15 -3.96
N ASP A 58 -0.97 -4.97 -4.83
CA ASP A 58 -1.24 -5.86 -5.96
C ASP A 58 -0.78 -5.24 -7.30
N ASP A 59 -0.28 -3.99 -7.32
CA ASP A 59 0.30 -3.38 -8.51
C ASP A 59 1.70 -3.94 -8.78
N LEU A 60 1.81 -4.70 -9.88
CA LEU A 60 3.05 -5.35 -10.30
C LEU A 60 4.17 -4.35 -10.65
N ARG A 61 3.84 -3.21 -11.28
CA ARG A 61 4.84 -2.22 -11.71
C ARG A 61 5.41 -1.48 -10.51
N LEU A 62 4.56 -1.13 -9.54
CA LEU A 62 4.98 -0.54 -8.28
C LEU A 62 5.83 -1.54 -7.48
N ALA A 63 5.35 -2.77 -7.30
CA ALA A 63 6.07 -3.80 -6.57
C ALA A 63 7.48 -4.04 -7.11
N HIS A 64 7.63 -4.20 -8.43
CA HIS A 64 8.93 -4.38 -9.04
C HIS A 64 9.86 -3.17 -8.88
N TYR A 65 9.31 -1.95 -8.97
CA TYR A 65 10.10 -0.75 -8.78
C TYR A 65 10.64 -0.64 -7.35
N LEU A 66 9.76 -0.80 -6.36
CA LEU A 66 10.13 -0.71 -4.94
C LEU A 66 11.18 -1.77 -4.56
N GLN A 67 11.00 -3.01 -5.00
CA GLN A 67 11.99 -4.08 -4.80
C GLN A 67 13.34 -3.75 -5.44
N LYS A 68 13.34 -3.14 -6.63
CA LYS A 68 14.57 -2.75 -7.33
C LYS A 68 15.36 -1.70 -6.56
N ILE A 69 14.68 -0.75 -5.91
CA ILE A 69 15.31 0.30 -5.10
C ILE A 69 15.55 -0.13 -3.63
N GLY A 70 15.33 -1.40 -3.30
CA GLY A 70 15.67 -1.97 -1.99
C GLY A 70 14.60 -1.81 -0.92
N ILE A 71 13.36 -1.49 -1.29
CA ILE A 71 12.24 -1.33 -0.36
C ILE A 71 11.50 -2.65 -0.16
N ASP A 72 11.30 -3.01 1.11
CA ASP A 72 10.57 -4.21 1.50
C ASP A 72 9.14 -4.15 0.97
N THR A 73 8.82 -5.06 0.04
CA THR A 73 7.55 -5.04 -0.69
C THR A 73 7.02 -6.45 -0.92
N VAL A 74 5.76 -6.69 -0.52
CA VAL A 74 5.03 -7.91 -0.79
C VAL A 74 3.97 -7.64 -1.85
N ASN A 75 4.09 -8.33 -2.99
CA ASN A 75 3.04 -8.34 -3.99
C ASN A 75 1.99 -9.41 -3.64
N PHE A 76 0.74 -9.01 -3.41
CA PHE A 76 -0.33 -9.94 -3.04
C PHE A 76 -0.59 -11.02 -4.10
N ASN A 77 -0.28 -10.76 -5.37
CA ASN A 77 -0.38 -11.76 -6.42
C ASN A 77 0.54 -12.97 -6.17
N ASN A 78 1.66 -12.78 -5.47
CA ASN A 78 2.61 -13.85 -5.16
C ASN A 78 2.11 -14.77 -4.04
N ILE A 79 1.15 -14.33 -3.22
CA ILE A 79 0.64 -15.13 -2.09
C ILE A 79 -0.75 -15.72 -2.33
N ARG A 80 -1.38 -15.45 -3.49
CA ARG A 80 -2.69 -16.03 -3.86
C ARG A 80 -2.70 -17.56 -3.78
N VAL A 81 -1.57 -18.19 -4.11
CA VAL A 81 -1.39 -19.65 -4.09
C VAL A 81 -1.50 -20.25 -2.67
N TYR A 82 -1.38 -19.45 -1.61
CA TYR A 82 -1.42 -19.91 -0.21
C TYR A 82 -2.81 -19.88 0.43
N GLY A 83 -3.89 -19.84 -0.37
CA GLY A 83 -5.23 -20.15 0.14
C GLY A 83 -6.25 -19.02 0.11
N TRP A 84 -6.12 -18.06 -0.82
CA TRP A 84 -7.25 -17.18 -1.15
C TRP A 84 -8.25 -18.00 -1.98
N LYS A 85 -9.12 -18.77 -1.30
CA LYS A 85 -10.27 -19.46 -1.91
C LYS A 85 -11.35 -18.47 -2.29
#